data_AF-A0A1V2L0T9-F1
#
_entry.id   AF-A0A1V2L0T9-F1
#
_cell.length_a   1.000
_cell.length_b   1.000
_cell.length_c   1.000
_cell.angle_alpha   90.00
_cell.angle_beta   90.00
_cell.angle_gamma   90.00
#
_symmetry.space_group_name_H-M   'P 1'
#
loop_
_entity.id
_entity.type
_entity.pdbx_description
1 polymer ?
#
loop_
_entity_poly.entity_id
_entity_poly.type
_entity_poly.pdbx_seq_one_letter_code
_entity_poly.pdbx_strand_id
1 'polypeptide(L)'
;MLKVVLIYNLGYVIKLRFLLDQNDELSLNKVKYLFKTGKVTLRNNTINNYRYTMTGFSNFNKLCIYLKNYPLKTNKINIIY
;
A
#
# COMPACT_ATOMS: atom_id res chain seq x y z
N MET A 1 7.49 -27.78 -0.20
CA MET A 1 8.09 -26.43 -0.37
C MET A 1 7.58 -25.87 -1.70
N LEU A 2 6.46 -25.13 -1.70
CA LEU A 2 5.90 -24.54 -2.92
C LEU A 2 6.84 -23.45 -3.43
N LYS A 3 7.56 -23.76 -4.51
CA LYS A 3 8.38 -22.85 -5.29
C LYS A 3 7.51 -21.68 -5.76
N VAL A 4 7.74 -20.49 -5.22
CA VAL A 4 7.34 -19.21 -5.86
C VAL A 4 8.27 -19.01 -7.07
N VAL A 5 8.05 -19.81 -8.11
CA VAL A 5 8.83 -19.84 -9.37
C VAL A 5 7.88 -19.56 -10.51
N LEU A 6 7.26 -18.38 -10.50
CA LEU A 6 6.54 -17.83 -11.65
C LEU A 6 7.11 -16.47 -12.10
N ILE A 7 7.99 -15.85 -11.31
CA ILE A 7 8.36 -14.42 -11.48
C ILE A 7 9.46 -14.20 -12.55
N TYR A 8 10.21 -15.22 -12.96
CA TYR A 8 11.41 -15.00 -13.78
C TYR A 8 11.33 -15.47 -15.24
N ASN A 9 10.23 -16.05 -15.70
CA ASN A 9 10.19 -16.65 -17.04
C ASN A 9 9.95 -15.64 -18.19
N LEU A 10 9.46 -14.44 -17.88
CA LEU A 10 9.12 -13.40 -18.86
C LEU A 10 10.05 -12.16 -18.79
N GLY A 11 11.02 -12.14 -17.87
CA GLY A 11 11.93 -11.00 -17.68
C GLY A 11 11.34 -9.78 -16.94
N TYR A 12 10.06 -9.82 -16.56
CA TYR A 12 9.38 -8.72 -15.86
C TYR A 12 9.04 -9.08 -14.41
N VAL A 13 9.19 -8.11 -13.50
CA VAL A 13 8.82 -8.26 -12.09
C VAL A 13 7.67 -7.31 -11.75
N ILE A 14 6.53 -7.88 -11.40
CA ILE A 14 5.35 -7.12 -10.95
C ILE A 14 5.50 -6.80 -9.46
N LYS A 15 5.34 -5.53 -9.08
CA LYS A 15 5.40 -5.06 -7.68
C LYS A 15 4.16 -4.25 -7.32
N LEU A 16 3.34 -4.79 -6.42
CA LEU A 16 2.18 -4.10 -5.87
C LEU A 16 2.59 -3.11 -4.77
N ARG A 17 2.07 -1.88 -4.84
CA ARG A 17 2.35 -0.79 -3.89
C ARG A 17 1.08 0.00 -3.59
N PHE A 18 0.79 0.18 -2.30
CA PHE A 18 -0.27 1.06 -1.83
C PHE A 18 0.38 2.26 -1.16
N LEU A 19 0.04 3.45 -1.65
CA LEU A 19 0.69 4.71 -1.27
C LEU A 19 -0.37 5.69 -0.77
N LEU A 20 -0.08 6.37 0.34
CA LEU A 20 -0.86 7.51 0.82
C LEU A 20 0.10 8.66 1.12
N ASP A 21 -0.11 9.79 0.45
CA ASP A 21 0.64 11.02 0.68
C ASP A 21 -0.17 11.96 1.57
N GLN A 22 0.46 12.57 2.56
CA GLN A 22 -0.17 13.52 3.46
C GLN A 22 0.85 14.47 4.08
N ASN A 23 0.41 15.69 4.43
CA ASN A 23 1.27 16.65 5.11
C ASN A 23 1.39 16.41 6.63
N ASP A 24 0.52 15.58 7.19
CA ASP A 24 0.51 15.17 8.60
C ASP A 24 1.04 13.74 8.77
N GLU A 25 2.23 13.62 9.35
CA GLU A 25 2.87 12.35 9.65
C GLU A 25 2.09 11.51 10.68
N LEU A 26 1.44 12.16 11.65
CA LEU A 26 0.74 11.46 12.73
C LEU A 26 -0.45 10.66 12.19
N SER A 27 -1.22 11.25 11.27
CA SER A 27 -2.29 10.55 10.57
C SER A 27 -1.79 9.33 9.80
N LEU A 28 -0.65 9.43 9.11
CA LEU A 28 -0.06 8.29 8.40
C LEU A 28 0.44 7.19 9.37
N ASN A 29 0.98 7.58 10.53
CA ASN A 29 1.37 6.63 11.57
C ASN A 29 0.17 5.90 12.18
N LYS A 30 -1.00 6.55 12.30
CA LYS A 30 -2.26 5.88 12.67
C LYS A 30 -2.67 4.82 11.64
N VAL A 31 -2.52 5.11 10.34
CA VAL A 31 -2.77 4.13 9.27
C VAL A 31 -1.79 2.96 9.36
N LYS A 32 -0.50 3.23 9.57
CA LYS A 32 0.53 2.19 9.79
C LYS A 32 0.16 1.30 10.98
N TYR A 33 -0.31 1.89 12.08
CA TYR A 33 -0.76 1.16 13.27
C TYR A 33 -2.00 0.29 12.97
N LEU A 34 -2.99 0.83 12.24
CA LEU A 34 -4.19 0.11 11.84
C LEU A 34 -3.87 -1.17 11.05
N PHE A 35 -3.01 -1.07 10.04
CA PHE A 35 -2.65 -2.22 9.20
C PHE A 35 -1.52 -3.10 9.79
N LYS A 36 -0.86 -2.62 10.86
CA LYS A 36 0.32 -3.25 11.49
C LYS A 36 1.42 -3.58 10.47
N THR A 37 1.57 -2.75 9.44
CA THR A 37 2.50 -2.96 8.33
C THR A 37 2.75 -1.66 7.55
N GLY A 38 3.71 -1.70 6.63
CA GLY A 38 4.14 -0.56 5.83
C GLY A 38 5.09 0.37 6.58
N LYS A 39 5.48 1.46 5.91
CA LYS A 39 6.39 2.48 6.43
C LYS A 39 5.89 3.87 6.10
N VAL A 40 6.17 4.82 6.99
CA VAL A 40 5.98 6.26 6.74
C VAL A 40 7.36 6.87 6.53
N THR A 41 7.51 7.67 5.47
CA THR A 41 8.77 8.32 5.11
C THR A 41 8.52 9.74 4.65
N LEU A 42 9.37 10.69 5.05
CA LEU A 42 9.39 12.02 4.44
C LEU A 42 9.74 11.89 2.95
N ARG A 43 9.01 12.62 2.09
CA ARG A 43 9.32 12.65 0.66
C ARG A 43 10.52 13.56 0.40
N ASN A 44 11.46 13.07 -0.40
CA ASN A 44 12.58 13.87 -0.86
C ASN A 44 12.09 15.10 -1.64
N ASN A 45 12.76 16.22 -1.44
CA ASN A 45 12.54 17.50 -2.12
C ASN A 45 11.15 18.12 -1.85
N THR A 46 10.54 17.82 -0.70
CA THR A 46 9.27 18.42 -0.28
C THR A 46 9.30 18.81 1.19
N ILE A 47 8.70 19.95 1.53
CA ILE A 47 8.56 20.40 2.92
C ILE A 47 7.29 19.78 3.51
N ASN A 48 7.42 19.13 4.67
CA ASN A 48 6.31 18.54 5.44
C ASN A 48 5.37 17.65 4.61
N ASN A 49 5.90 16.86 3.67
CA ASN A 49 5.10 15.90 2.90
C ASN A 49 5.61 14.49 3.16
N TYR A 50 4.74 13.65 3.69
CA TYR A 50 5.05 12.31 4.14
C TYR A 50 4.27 11.30 3.30
N ARG A 51 4.86 10.12 3.15
CA ARG A 51 4.29 9.01 2.40
C ARG A 51 4.22 7.77 3.24
N TYR A 52 3.01 7.24 3.42
CA TYR A 52 2.82 5.86 3.81
C TYR A 52 2.98 4.95 2.60
N THR A 53 3.77 3.89 2.74
CA THR A 53 4.02 2.89 1.70
C THR A 53 3.80 1.49 2.27
N MET A 54 2.88 0.74 1.67
CA MET A 54 2.69 -0.68 1.92
C MET A 54 3.03 -1.49 0.67
N THR A 55 3.82 -2.55 0.86
CA THR A 55 4.27 -3.44 -0.21
C THR A 55 4.18 -4.89 0.25
N GLY A 56 4.28 -5.83 -0.69
CA GLY A 56 4.25 -7.26 -0.40
C GLY A 56 2.83 -7.83 -0.46
N PHE A 57 2.72 -9.02 -1.04
CA PHE A 57 1.43 -9.65 -1.37
C PHE A 57 0.57 -9.95 -0.13
N SER A 58 1.18 -10.45 0.95
CA SER A 58 0.48 -10.76 2.21
C SER A 58 -0.15 -9.53 2.86
N ASN A 59 0.51 -8.38 2.78
CA ASN A 59 0.00 -7.12 3.30
C ASN A 59 -1.20 -6.62 2.49
N PHE A 60 -1.19 -6.84 1.18
CA PHE A 60 -2.29 -6.48 0.30
C PHE A 60 -3.58 -7.26 0.60
N ASN A 61 -3.48 -8.52 1.04
CA ASN A 61 -4.67 -9.25 1.46
C ASN A 61 -5.42 -8.54 2.61
N LYS A 62 -4.68 -8.00 3.59
CA LYS A 62 -5.28 -7.21 4.69
C LYS A 62 -5.98 -5.95 4.19
N LEU A 63 -5.37 -5.26 3.22
CA LEU A 63 -5.96 -4.08 2.59
C LEU A 63 -7.23 -4.43 1.83
N CYS A 64 -7.22 -5.50 1.04
CA CYS A 64 -8.39 -5.95 0.29
C CYS A 64 -9.55 -6.31 1.23
N ILE A 65 -9.27 -7.05 2.31
CA ILE A 65 -10.28 -7.36 3.34
C ILE A 65 -10.84 -6.08 3.96
N TYR A 66 -9.97 -5.12 4.31
CA TYR A 66 -10.41 -3.84 4.86
C TYR A 66 -11.31 -3.06 3.89
N LEU A 67 -10.90 -2.93 2.62
CA LEU A 67 -11.67 -2.19 1.62
C LEU A 67 -12.96 -2.91 1.21
N LYS A 68 -13.04 -4.24 1.35
CA LYS A 68 -14.29 -4.99 1.17
C LYS A 68 -15.30 -4.68 2.27
N ASN A 69 -14.83 -4.53 3.52
CA ASN A 69 -15.68 -4.18 4.66
C ASN A 69 -16.01 -2.67 4.69
N TYR A 70 -15.09 -1.84 4.20
CA TYR A 70 -15.21 -0.38 4.15
C TYR A 70 -14.98 0.12 2.72
N PRO A 71 -15.97 -0.06 1.82
CA PRO A 71 -15.81 0.28 0.41
C PRO A 71 -15.57 1.77 0.21
N LEU A 72 -14.69 2.09 -0.74
CA LEU A 72 -14.46 3.47 -1.17
C LEU A 72 -15.74 4.00 -1.81
N LYS A 73 -16.15 5.20 -1.40
CA LYS A 73 -17.41 5.83 -1.87
C LYS A 73 -17.26 6.65 -3.16
N THR A 74 -16.04 6.79 -3.66
CA THR A 74 -15.71 7.68 -4.78
C THR A 74 -15.27 6.87 -6.00
N ASN A 75 -15.07 7.57 -7.13
CA ASN A 75 -14.59 6.99 -8.40
C ASN A 75 -13.31 6.14 -8.27
N LYS A 76 -12.57 6.26 -7.15
CA LYS A 76 -11.44 5.37 -6.84
C LYS A 76 -11.84 3.89 -6.74
N ILE A 77 -13.11 3.58 -6.46
CA ILE A 77 -13.59 2.19 -6.46
C ILE A 77 -13.46 1.55 -7.85
N ASN A 78 -13.67 2.31 -8.92
CA ASN A 78 -13.60 1.83 -10.31
C ASN A 78 -12.17 1.56 -10.79
N ILE A 79 -11.16 1.89 -9.98
CA ILE A 79 -9.74 1.62 -10.27
C ILE A 79 -9.31 0.31 -9.60
N ILE A 80 -10.11 -0.21 -8.66
CA ILE A 80 -9.80 -1.40 -7.85
C ILE A 80 -10.42 -2.68 -8.44
N TYR A 81 -11.45 -2.54 -9.29
CA TYR A 81 -12.08 -3.61 -10.06
C TYR A 81 -11.68 -3.53 -11.53
#